data_AF-A0A7V3F6X7-F1
#
_entry.id   AF-A0A7V3F6X7-F1
#
_cell.length_a   1.000
_cell.length_b   1.000
_cell.length_c   1.000
_cell.angle_alpha   90.00
_cell.angle_beta   90.00
_cell.angle_gamma   90.00
#
_symmetry.space_group_name_H-M   'P 1'
#
loop_
_entity.id
_entity.type
_entity.pdbx_description
1 polymer ?
#
loop_
_entity_poly.entity_id
_entity_poly.type
_entity_poly.pdbx_seq_one_letter_code
_entity_poly.pdbx_strand_id
1 'polypeptide(L)'
;MRRYIAPPLMPPQIYLGHIPKGYLGTKRTVEHITALIRAGAKDFYVRQKAIDILLEKGVTPKDYRGEIKALFEWVQHNVRYTKDPFRVEVLHSARRLLELRAGDCDDMTILLGSMLEAIGHPIRLVLTGPDPLRPRLFSHIYLEVFHKGRWIALDATMPYPMGWAPRAMVKRIFAMERGRNMVSQDLELQGLGAAAAVPDWLKGLIRTVRSGAIQPQDTRVKSLWDLLKQRRLLDQSPWLKAVLQRVWSRGLSARPHPRTARRIVNRLQLWGIWPPRSVSAAPPRPATTRPLAPVPVQPVRPVTVKPVGSVKPVTMQPVRPAPMQSGSPTAVRQ
;
A
#
# COMPACT_ATOMS: atom_id res chain seq x y z
N MET A 1 -7.87 -20.05 24.66
CA MET A 1 -7.07 -19.04 25.39
C MET A 1 -7.09 -17.75 24.57
N ARG A 2 -7.75 -16.68 25.03
CA ARG A 2 -7.77 -15.39 24.32
C ARG A 2 -6.39 -14.72 24.52
N ARG A 3 -5.55 -14.71 23.49
CA ARG A 3 -4.22 -14.07 23.53
C ARG A 3 -4.32 -12.54 23.37
N TYR A 4 -5.32 -12.08 22.61
CA TYR A 4 -5.67 -10.68 22.47
C TYR A 4 -6.69 -10.24 23.53
N ILE A 5 -6.31 -9.27 24.35
CA ILE A 5 -7.24 -8.41 25.06
C ILE A 5 -7.40 -7.17 24.20
N ALA A 6 -8.63 -6.87 23.78
CA ALA A 6 -8.90 -5.64 23.04
C ALA A 6 -8.38 -4.45 23.88
N PRO A 7 -7.61 -3.53 23.28
CA PRO A 7 -7.17 -2.35 24.01
C PRO A 7 -8.42 -1.63 24.54
N PRO A 8 -8.41 -1.16 25.79
CA PRO A 8 -9.51 -0.35 26.30
C PRO A 8 -9.65 0.87 25.41
N LEU A 9 -10.88 1.34 25.20
CA LEU A 9 -11.14 2.58 24.47
C LEU A 9 -10.44 3.73 25.19
N MET A 10 -9.30 4.15 24.65
CA MET A 10 -8.57 5.29 25.18
C MET A 10 -9.19 6.59 24.64
N PRO A 11 -9.12 7.69 25.42
CA PRO A 11 -9.41 9.01 24.88
C PRO A 11 -8.57 9.25 23.62
N PRO A 12 -9.18 9.67 22.50
CA PRO A 12 -8.44 9.88 21.27
C PRO A 12 -7.51 11.09 21.42
N GLN A 13 -6.29 10.95 20.92
CA GLN A 13 -5.44 12.12 20.63
C GLN A 13 -5.84 12.66 19.25
N ILE A 14 -6.34 13.88 19.21
CA ILE A 14 -6.85 14.52 17.99
C ILE A 14 -5.85 15.60 17.57
N TYR A 15 -5.42 15.54 16.31
CA TYR A 15 -4.57 16.55 15.69
C TYR A 15 -5.34 17.21 14.55
N LEU A 16 -5.53 18.53 14.63
CA LEU A 16 -6.17 19.31 13.58
C LEU A 16 -5.11 19.88 12.64
N GLY A 17 -5.37 19.82 11.34
CA GLY A 17 -4.48 20.34 10.31
C GLY A 17 -5.25 20.86 9.11
N HIS A 18 -4.62 21.73 8.33
CA HIS A 18 -5.17 22.23 7.08
C HIS A 18 -4.71 21.37 5.90
N ILE A 19 -5.67 20.91 5.08
CA ILE A 19 -5.41 20.20 3.83
C ILE A 19 -5.59 21.19 2.67
N PRO A 20 -4.57 21.39 1.80
CA PRO A 20 -4.69 22.24 0.63
C PRO A 20 -5.81 21.81 -0.32
N LYS A 21 -6.30 22.70 -1.17
CA LYS A 21 -7.32 22.35 -2.16
C LYS A 21 -6.76 21.45 -3.28
N GLY A 22 -7.65 20.65 -3.87
CA GLY A 22 -7.37 19.85 -5.06
C GLY A 22 -6.25 18.83 -4.87
N TYR A 23 -5.43 18.66 -5.90
CA TYR A 23 -4.42 17.59 -5.94
C TYR A 23 -3.33 17.72 -4.87
N LEU A 24 -3.02 18.94 -4.42
CA LEU A 24 -2.07 19.14 -3.32
C LEU A 24 -2.64 18.60 -2.00
N GLY A 25 -3.95 18.75 -1.79
CA GLY A 25 -4.67 18.11 -0.68
C GLY A 25 -4.54 16.60 -0.72
N THR A 26 -4.85 16.00 -1.88
CA THR A 26 -4.68 14.55 -2.08
C THR A 26 -3.28 14.07 -1.73
N LYS A 27 -2.23 14.77 -2.19
CA LYS A 27 -0.85 14.42 -1.85
C LYS A 27 -0.60 14.48 -0.34
N ARG A 28 -1.09 15.55 0.30
CA ARG A 28 -0.95 15.73 1.74
C ARG A 28 -1.67 14.62 2.52
N THR A 29 -2.87 14.25 2.12
CA THR A 29 -3.61 13.12 2.69
C THR A 29 -2.81 11.81 2.54
N VAL A 30 -2.26 11.53 1.34
CA VAL A 30 -1.44 10.33 1.12
C VAL A 30 -0.17 10.32 1.98
N GLU A 31 0.46 11.47 2.23
CA GLU A 31 1.59 11.59 3.17
C GLU A 31 1.16 11.19 4.59
N HIS A 32 0.01 11.68 5.06
CA HIS A 32 -0.53 11.33 6.37
C HIS A 32 -0.91 9.84 6.47
N ILE A 33 -1.58 9.29 5.46
CA ILE A 33 -1.90 7.86 5.37
C ILE A 33 -0.62 7.02 5.44
N THR A 34 0.41 7.39 4.68
CA THR A 34 1.71 6.70 4.68
C THR A 34 2.36 6.74 6.06
N ALA A 35 2.31 7.89 6.75
CA ALA A 35 2.84 8.03 8.10
C ALA A 35 2.07 7.18 9.12
N LEU A 36 0.74 7.15 9.04
CA LEU A 36 -0.11 6.33 9.90
C LEU A 36 0.11 4.84 9.67
N ILE A 37 0.26 4.39 8.42
CA ILE A 37 0.57 3.00 8.10
C ILE A 37 1.89 2.59 8.75
N ARG A 38 2.95 3.40 8.56
CA ARG A 38 4.28 3.16 9.14
C ARG A 38 4.28 3.16 10.67
N ALA A 39 3.48 4.03 11.29
CA ALA A 39 3.31 4.05 12.73
C ALA A 39 2.61 2.78 13.23
N GLY A 40 1.50 2.39 12.59
CA GLY A 40 0.76 1.18 12.93
C GLY A 40 1.56 -0.11 12.68
N ALA A 41 2.42 -0.14 11.66
CA ALA A 41 3.31 -1.27 11.39
C ALA A 41 4.30 -1.54 12.55
N LYS A 42 4.63 -0.50 13.34
CA LYS A 42 5.52 -0.56 14.51
C LYS A 42 4.75 -0.69 15.84
N ASP A 43 3.43 -0.74 15.79
CA ASP A 43 2.59 -0.85 16.96
C ASP A 43 2.39 -2.33 17.35
N PHE A 44 2.85 -2.71 18.55
CA PHE A 44 2.75 -4.08 19.06
C PHE A 44 1.31 -4.59 19.16
N TYR A 45 0.32 -3.74 19.44
CA TYR A 45 -1.09 -4.18 19.49
C TYR A 45 -1.63 -4.49 18.10
N VAL A 46 -1.23 -3.72 17.09
CA VAL A 46 -1.61 -3.97 15.69
C VAL A 46 -0.96 -5.28 15.22
N ARG A 47 0.34 -5.47 15.49
CA ARG A 47 1.05 -6.71 15.17
C ARG A 47 0.46 -7.93 15.89
N GLN A 48 0.20 -7.81 17.20
CA GLN A 48 -0.40 -8.88 17.99
C GLN A 48 -1.78 -9.26 17.43
N LYS A 49 -2.62 -8.26 17.11
CA LYS A 49 -3.93 -8.56 16.52
C LYS A 49 -3.83 -9.26 15.17
N ALA A 50 -2.89 -8.86 14.32
CA ALA A 50 -2.64 -9.54 13.05
C ALA A 50 -2.28 -11.02 13.28
N ILE A 51 -1.34 -11.30 14.20
CA ILE A 51 -0.95 -12.68 14.57
C ILE A 51 -2.14 -13.48 15.10
N ASP A 52 -2.96 -12.90 15.97
CA ASP A 52 -4.11 -13.59 16.54
C ASP A 52 -5.15 -13.94 15.47
N ILE A 53 -5.37 -13.07 14.47
CA ILE A 53 -6.23 -13.39 13.32
C ILE A 53 -5.69 -14.62 12.56
N LEU A 54 -4.37 -14.70 12.33
CA LEU A 54 -3.76 -15.84 11.64
C LEU A 54 -3.97 -17.15 12.42
N LEU A 55 -3.78 -17.10 13.74
CA LEU A 55 -4.00 -18.24 14.63
C LEU A 55 -5.47 -18.66 14.69
N GLU A 56 -6.39 -17.69 14.84
CA GLU A 56 -7.84 -17.92 14.85
C GLU A 56 -8.33 -18.56 13.53
N LYS A 57 -7.70 -18.20 12.41
CA LYS A 57 -8.01 -18.75 11.08
C LYS A 57 -7.24 -20.04 10.75
N GLY A 58 -6.35 -20.50 11.62
CA GLY A 58 -5.54 -21.70 11.39
C GLY A 58 -4.61 -21.58 10.17
N VAL A 59 -4.12 -20.37 9.86
CA VAL A 59 -3.19 -20.16 8.74
C VAL A 59 -1.89 -20.87 9.04
N THR A 60 -1.45 -21.73 8.13
CA THR A 60 -0.23 -22.52 8.33
C THR A 60 1.02 -21.63 8.28
N PRO A 61 2.07 -21.93 9.06
CA PRO A 61 3.31 -21.16 9.00
C PRO A 61 3.86 -21.09 7.58
N LYS A 62 4.28 -19.89 7.15
CA LYS A 62 4.81 -19.59 5.81
C LYS A 62 3.78 -19.68 4.66
N ASP A 63 2.49 -19.85 4.94
CA ASP A 63 1.43 -19.58 3.96
C ASP A 63 1.19 -18.07 3.84
N TYR A 64 2.17 -17.36 3.27
CA TYR A 64 2.12 -15.92 3.08
C TYR A 64 0.89 -15.44 2.29
N ARG A 65 0.35 -16.26 1.39
CA ARG A 65 -0.87 -15.92 0.65
C ARG A 65 -2.11 -16.07 1.54
N GLY A 66 -2.15 -17.12 2.36
CA GLY A 66 -3.16 -17.32 3.39
C GLY A 66 -3.16 -16.20 4.43
N GLU A 67 -1.98 -15.73 4.84
CA GLU A 67 -1.83 -14.60 5.77
C GLU A 67 -2.47 -13.33 5.20
N ILE A 68 -2.10 -12.96 3.97
CA ILE A 68 -2.67 -11.81 3.26
C ILE A 68 -4.20 -11.92 3.18
N LYS A 69 -4.70 -13.09 2.75
CA LYS A 69 -6.14 -13.34 2.60
C LYS A 69 -6.87 -13.20 3.94
N ALA A 70 -6.34 -13.79 5.00
CA ALA A 70 -6.95 -13.78 6.32
C ALA A 70 -7.07 -12.36 6.89
N LEU A 71 -6.02 -11.54 6.75
CA LEU A 71 -6.06 -10.15 7.21
C LEU A 71 -7.02 -9.30 6.38
N PHE A 72 -7.00 -9.45 5.05
CA PHE A 72 -7.91 -8.77 4.15
C PHE A 72 -9.38 -9.04 4.49
N GLU A 73 -9.75 -10.33 4.58
CA GLU A 73 -11.11 -10.73 4.93
C GLU A 73 -11.48 -10.29 6.33
N TRP A 74 -10.55 -10.33 7.28
CA TRP A 74 -10.85 -9.88 8.63
C TRP A 74 -11.20 -8.38 8.66
N VAL A 75 -10.43 -7.52 7.98
CA VAL A 75 -10.75 -6.08 7.92
C VAL A 75 -12.10 -5.86 7.22
N GLN A 76 -12.32 -6.52 6.09
CA GLN A 76 -13.58 -6.45 5.31
C GLN A 76 -14.82 -6.81 6.15
N HIS A 77 -14.73 -7.84 7.01
CA HIS A 77 -15.87 -8.31 7.79
C HIS A 77 -16.01 -7.66 9.18
N ASN A 78 -14.94 -7.03 9.70
CA ASN A 78 -14.91 -6.55 11.10
C ASN A 78 -14.76 -5.03 11.22
N VAL A 79 -14.80 -4.29 10.11
CA VAL A 79 -14.82 -2.83 10.10
C VAL A 79 -16.00 -2.35 9.25
N ARG A 80 -16.87 -1.55 9.85
CA ARG A 80 -18.03 -0.97 9.17
C ARG A 80 -17.61 0.25 8.36
N TYR A 81 -17.90 0.23 7.05
CA TYR A 81 -17.73 1.42 6.23
C TYR A 81 -18.62 2.57 6.73
N THR A 82 -17.99 3.70 7.05
CA THR A 82 -18.63 4.89 7.61
C THR A 82 -17.98 6.10 7.01
N LYS A 83 -18.77 6.97 6.37
CA LYS A 83 -18.27 8.23 5.85
C LYS A 83 -17.75 9.12 6.97
N ASP A 84 -16.78 9.93 6.61
CA ASP A 84 -16.31 11.02 7.45
C ASP A 84 -17.42 11.99 7.89
N PRO A 85 -17.20 12.71 9.02
CA PRO A 85 -18.03 13.83 9.40
C PRO A 85 -18.19 14.83 8.25
N PHE A 86 -19.37 15.43 8.16
CA PHE A 86 -19.70 16.31 7.05
C PHE A 86 -18.68 17.45 6.90
N ARG A 87 -18.05 17.53 5.71
CA ARG A 87 -17.05 18.54 5.31
C ARG A 87 -15.69 18.48 6.03
N VAL A 88 -15.38 17.37 6.70
CA VAL A 88 -14.10 17.21 7.40
C VAL A 88 -13.51 15.85 7.06
N GLU A 89 -12.27 15.80 6.58
CA GLU A 89 -11.52 14.54 6.42
C GLU A 89 -11.04 14.06 7.79
N VAL A 90 -11.22 12.77 8.11
CA VAL A 90 -10.72 12.17 9.34
C VAL A 90 -9.92 10.92 9.02
N LEU A 91 -8.64 10.91 9.42
CA LEU A 91 -7.77 9.74 9.31
C LEU A 91 -7.57 9.11 10.69
N HIS A 92 -7.92 7.84 10.85
CA HIS A 92 -7.68 7.09 12.07
C HIS A 92 -6.34 6.35 12.03
N SER A 93 -5.67 6.27 13.18
CA SER A 93 -4.57 5.32 13.33
C SER A 93 -5.09 3.89 13.30
N ALA A 94 -4.25 2.93 12.89
CA ALA A 94 -4.63 1.52 12.88
C ALA A 94 -5.09 1.02 14.27
N ARG A 95 -4.44 1.45 15.36
CA ARG A 95 -4.87 1.16 16.72
C ARG A 95 -6.27 1.70 16.99
N ARG A 96 -6.54 2.96 16.61
CA ARG A 96 -7.86 3.57 16.81
C ARG A 96 -8.94 2.84 16.02
N LEU A 97 -8.64 2.39 14.80
CA LEU A 97 -9.61 1.65 14.00
C LEU A 97 -9.90 0.25 14.57
N LEU A 98 -8.92 -0.38 15.22
CA LEU A 98 -9.11 -1.63 15.98
C LEU A 98 -10.06 -1.46 17.19
N GLU A 99 -10.10 -0.27 17.78
CA GLU A 99 -11.02 0.06 18.86
C GLU A 99 -12.42 0.40 18.33
N LEU A 100 -12.51 1.27 17.32
CA LEU A 100 -13.77 1.81 16.81
C LEU A 100 -14.57 0.85 15.93
N ARG A 101 -13.88 0.04 15.11
CA ARG A 101 -14.50 -0.84 14.10
C ARG A 101 -15.38 -0.12 13.08
N ALA A 102 -15.09 1.15 12.81
CA ALA A 102 -15.82 1.96 11.83
C ALA A 102 -14.91 3.04 11.26
N GLY A 103 -14.94 3.20 9.94
CA GLY A 103 -14.14 4.18 9.18
C GLY A 103 -14.40 4.07 7.69
N ASP A 104 -13.77 4.91 6.89
CA ASP A 104 -14.00 4.97 5.44
C ASP A 104 -12.92 4.22 4.62
N CYS A 105 -12.79 4.51 3.32
CA CYS A 105 -11.81 3.87 2.45
C CYS A 105 -10.35 4.08 2.86
N ASP A 106 -9.96 5.25 3.36
CA ASP A 106 -8.59 5.48 3.77
C ASP A 106 -8.28 4.81 5.11
N ASP A 107 -9.22 4.82 6.05
CA ASP A 107 -9.12 4.17 7.34
C ASP A 107 -8.91 2.67 7.19
N MET A 108 -9.76 2.01 6.40
CA MET A 108 -9.65 0.58 6.13
C MET A 108 -8.33 0.26 5.42
N THR A 109 -7.86 1.16 4.54
CA THR A 109 -6.54 1.06 3.89
C THR A 109 -5.40 1.21 4.91
N ILE A 110 -5.49 2.15 5.86
CA ILE A 110 -4.50 2.36 6.92
C ILE A 110 -4.40 1.11 7.79
N LEU A 111 -5.52 0.60 8.28
CA LEU A 111 -5.52 -0.57 9.15
C LEU A 111 -4.95 -1.81 8.44
N LEU A 112 -5.45 -2.12 7.24
CA LEU A 112 -4.97 -3.28 6.50
C LEU A 112 -3.49 -3.16 6.13
N GLY A 113 -3.07 -1.97 5.69
CA GLY A 113 -1.68 -1.67 5.37
C GLY A 113 -0.77 -1.82 6.59
N SER A 114 -1.17 -1.30 7.74
CA SER A 114 -0.43 -1.47 8.99
C SER A 114 -0.33 -2.92 9.43
N MET A 115 -1.41 -3.70 9.36
CA MET A 115 -1.37 -5.12 9.72
C MET A 115 -0.43 -5.91 8.80
N LEU A 116 -0.50 -5.68 7.49
CA LEU A 116 0.33 -6.33 6.50
C LEU A 116 1.81 -5.98 6.67
N GLU A 117 2.15 -4.70 6.76
CA GLU A 117 3.54 -4.27 6.99
C GLU A 117 4.05 -4.75 8.37
N ALA A 118 3.19 -4.75 9.40
CA ALA A 118 3.54 -5.26 10.72
C ALA A 118 4.00 -6.71 10.69
N ILE A 119 3.51 -7.55 9.76
CA ILE A 119 3.92 -8.95 9.60
C ILE A 119 4.83 -9.20 8.38
N GLY A 120 5.39 -8.14 7.79
CA GLY A 120 6.41 -8.24 6.74
C GLY A 120 5.84 -8.41 5.34
N HIS A 121 4.60 -7.99 5.08
CA HIS A 121 4.03 -7.94 3.73
C HIS A 121 4.15 -6.53 3.11
N PRO A 122 5.04 -6.36 2.12
CA PRO A 122 5.11 -5.22 1.24
C PRO A 122 3.78 -4.66 0.69
N ILE A 123 3.44 -3.39 0.96
CA ILE A 123 2.29 -2.72 0.32
C ILE A 123 2.68 -1.49 -0.54
N ARG A 124 1.71 -1.05 -1.37
CA ARG A 124 1.67 0.26 -2.05
C ARG A 124 0.22 0.77 -2.09
N LEU A 125 0.02 2.07 -2.15
CA LEU A 125 -1.30 2.68 -2.21
C LEU A 125 -1.75 2.91 -3.64
N VAL A 126 -3.05 2.79 -3.88
CA VAL A 126 -3.69 3.02 -5.16
C VAL A 126 -4.85 3.99 -4.98
N LEU A 127 -4.77 5.13 -5.65
CA LEU A 127 -5.87 6.08 -5.76
C LEU A 127 -6.56 5.90 -7.11
N THR A 128 -7.88 5.98 -7.11
CA THR A 128 -8.70 5.85 -8.32
C THR A 128 -9.67 7.01 -8.47
N GLY A 129 -9.96 7.35 -9.72
CA GLY A 129 -10.86 8.44 -10.08
C GLY A 129 -11.73 8.07 -11.28
N PRO A 130 -12.95 8.65 -11.36
CA PRO A 130 -13.90 8.27 -12.39
C PRO A 130 -13.60 8.95 -13.73
N ASP A 131 -13.00 10.15 -13.76
CA ASP A 131 -12.95 10.99 -14.95
C ASP A 131 -11.52 11.09 -15.55
N PRO A 132 -11.27 10.55 -16.76
CA PRO A 132 -9.96 10.63 -17.41
C PRO A 132 -9.57 12.05 -17.83
N LEU A 133 -10.53 12.97 -18.00
CA LEU A 133 -10.27 14.39 -18.29
C LEU A 133 -9.84 15.16 -17.03
N ARG A 134 -10.08 14.59 -15.84
CA ARG A 134 -9.64 15.12 -14.55
C ARG A 134 -8.72 14.12 -13.84
N PRO A 135 -7.52 13.83 -14.37
CA PRO A 135 -6.63 12.76 -13.88
C PRO A 135 -6.01 13.01 -12.49
N ARG A 136 -6.40 14.09 -11.83
CA ARG A 136 -5.99 14.48 -10.48
C ARG A 136 -7.16 14.53 -9.49
N LEU A 137 -8.37 14.20 -9.94
CA LEU A 137 -9.55 14.07 -9.12
C LEU A 137 -9.74 12.58 -8.78
N PHE A 138 -9.54 12.24 -7.51
CA PHE A 138 -9.68 10.88 -7.00
C PHE A 138 -10.90 10.81 -6.09
N SER A 139 -11.54 9.66 -6.07
CA SER A 139 -12.75 9.41 -5.28
C SER A 139 -12.65 8.18 -4.39
N HIS A 140 -11.56 7.41 -4.50
CA HIS A 140 -11.38 6.18 -3.75
C HIS A 140 -9.91 5.80 -3.62
N ILE A 141 -9.56 5.19 -2.49
CA ILE A 141 -8.25 4.63 -2.20
C ILE A 141 -8.37 3.18 -1.74
N TYR A 142 -7.42 2.35 -2.17
CA TYR A 142 -7.19 1.02 -1.66
C TYR A 142 -5.68 0.71 -1.69
N LEU A 143 -5.25 -0.49 -1.27
CA LEU A 143 -3.85 -0.90 -1.36
C LEU A 143 -3.63 -2.12 -2.23
N GLU A 144 -2.40 -2.27 -2.70
CA GLU A 144 -1.92 -3.50 -3.30
C GLU A 144 -0.78 -4.06 -2.45
N VAL A 145 -0.80 -5.37 -2.23
CA VAL A 145 0.27 -6.11 -1.55
C VAL A 145 1.14 -6.84 -2.56
N PHE A 146 2.45 -6.87 -2.34
CA PHE A 146 3.36 -7.60 -3.20
C PHE A 146 3.59 -9.02 -2.67
N HIS A 147 3.35 -10.00 -3.52
CA HIS A 147 3.52 -11.42 -3.22
C HIS A 147 3.96 -12.15 -4.48
N LYS A 148 5.09 -12.88 -4.42
CA LYS A 148 5.61 -13.73 -5.51
C LYS A 148 5.70 -13.01 -6.87
N GLY A 149 6.23 -11.79 -6.88
CA GLY A 149 6.49 -11.04 -8.11
C GLY A 149 5.29 -10.25 -8.63
N ARG A 150 4.17 -10.26 -7.91
CA ARG A 150 2.90 -9.66 -8.34
C ARG A 150 2.33 -8.75 -7.27
N TRP A 151 1.72 -7.67 -7.71
CA TRP A 151 0.88 -6.82 -6.87
C TRP A 151 -0.55 -7.35 -6.91
N ILE A 152 -1.10 -7.63 -5.74
CA ILE A 152 -2.46 -8.14 -5.54
C ILE A 152 -3.29 -7.02 -4.93
N ALA A 153 -4.40 -6.65 -5.58
CA ALA A 153 -5.31 -5.62 -5.08
C ALA A 153 -6.08 -6.11 -3.85
N LEU A 154 -6.15 -5.26 -2.84
CA LEU A 154 -6.87 -5.48 -1.60
C LEU A 154 -7.73 -4.24 -1.31
N ASP A 155 -8.98 -4.29 -1.73
CA ASP A 155 -9.98 -3.26 -1.44
C ASP A 155 -10.98 -3.80 -0.42
N ALA A 156 -10.73 -3.51 0.86
CA ALA A 156 -11.53 -4.05 1.96
C ALA A 156 -12.91 -3.36 2.09
N THR A 157 -13.15 -2.29 1.33
CA THR A 157 -14.41 -1.53 1.36
C THR A 157 -15.53 -2.18 0.54
N MET A 158 -15.16 -3.11 -0.34
CA MET A 158 -16.07 -3.75 -1.27
C MET A 158 -16.21 -5.23 -0.95
N PRO A 159 -17.38 -5.86 -1.16
CA PRO A 159 -17.64 -7.26 -0.85
C PRO A 159 -17.09 -8.21 -1.94
N TYR A 160 -15.84 -8.00 -2.35
CA TYR A 160 -15.16 -8.80 -3.37
C TYR A 160 -13.93 -9.51 -2.79
N PRO A 161 -13.54 -10.66 -3.36
CA PRO A 161 -12.37 -11.39 -2.89
C PRO A 161 -11.07 -10.64 -3.20
N MET A 162 -10.02 -11.00 -2.46
CA MET A 162 -8.64 -10.57 -2.73
C MET A 162 -8.29 -10.69 -4.22
N GLY A 163 -7.70 -9.63 -4.77
CA GLY A 163 -7.30 -9.52 -6.18
C GLY A 163 -8.30 -8.78 -7.05
N TRP A 164 -9.52 -8.53 -6.56
CA TRP A 164 -10.45 -7.61 -7.22
C TRP A 164 -9.97 -6.16 -7.09
N ALA A 165 -10.18 -5.37 -8.13
CA ALA A 165 -9.91 -3.94 -8.14
C ALA A 165 -11.05 -3.18 -8.84
N PRO A 166 -11.35 -1.95 -8.42
CA PRO A 166 -12.37 -1.13 -9.07
C PRO A 166 -12.01 -0.84 -10.53
N ARG A 167 -13.02 -0.86 -11.40
CA ARG A 167 -12.88 -0.44 -12.81
C ARG A 167 -12.86 1.08 -12.87
N ALA A 168 -11.70 1.68 -12.66
CA ALA A 168 -11.51 3.12 -12.70
C ALA A 168 -10.85 3.58 -14.01
N MET A 169 -11.25 4.75 -14.52
CA MET A 169 -10.63 5.36 -15.70
C MET A 169 -9.28 5.99 -15.38
N VAL A 170 -9.11 6.45 -14.13
CA VAL A 170 -7.85 7.00 -13.63
C VAL A 170 -7.36 6.15 -12.48
N LYS A 171 -6.09 5.74 -12.55
CA LYS A 171 -5.40 5.02 -11.47
C LYS A 171 -4.04 5.67 -11.22
N ARG A 172 -3.71 5.92 -9.96
CA ARG A 172 -2.41 6.44 -9.54
C ARG A 172 -1.84 5.63 -8.39
N ILE A 173 -0.58 5.24 -8.54
CA ILE A 173 0.13 4.38 -7.59
C ILE A 173 1.09 5.25 -6.77
N PHE A 174 1.08 5.06 -5.46
CA PHE A 174 2.03 5.65 -4.52
C PHE A 174 2.79 4.52 -3.83
N ALA A 175 4.09 4.43 -4.09
CA ALA A 175 4.94 3.43 -3.46
C ALA A 175 5.24 3.84 -2.02
N MET A 176 5.21 2.87 -1.09
CA MET A 176 5.75 3.06 0.25
C MET A 176 7.28 3.12 0.12
N GLU A 177 7.93 4.22 0.54
CA GLU A 177 9.40 4.26 0.50
C GLU A 177 9.94 3.26 1.51
N ARG A 178 10.88 2.42 1.07
CA ARG A 178 11.57 1.42 1.89
C ARG A 178 13.07 1.64 1.78
N GLY A 179 13.78 1.44 2.89
CA GLY A 179 15.24 1.40 2.86
C GLY A 179 15.71 0.34 1.87
N ARG A 180 16.76 0.64 1.08
CA ARG A 180 17.29 -0.24 0.01
C ARG A 180 17.53 -1.68 0.49
N ASN A 181 17.95 -1.87 1.75
CA ASN A 181 18.27 -3.18 2.31
C ASN A 181 17.02 -4.02 2.61
N MET A 182 15.89 -3.41 3.02
CA MET A 182 14.65 -4.15 3.30
C MET A 182 14.01 -4.73 2.05
N VAL A 183 14.06 -4.00 0.92
CA VAL A 183 13.47 -4.48 -0.35
C VAL A 183 14.16 -5.76 -0.83
N SER A 184 15.48 -5.86 -0.66
CA SER A 184 16.27 -7.07 -0.96
C SER A 184 15.82 -8.25 -0.12
N GLN A 185 15.70 -8.03 1.19
CA GLN A 185 15.40 -9.06 2.18
C GLN A 185 13.95 -9.55 2.10
N ASP A 186 12.99 -8.65 1.86
CA ASP A 186 11.57 -8.99 1.61
C ASP A 186 11.42 -9.86 0.37
N LEU A 187 12.19 -9.57 -0.69
CA LEU A 187 12.19 -10.35 -1.93
C LEU A 187 12.81 -11.73 -1.72
N GLU A 188 13.89 -11.83 -0.95
CA GLU A 188 14.48 -13.12 -0.52
C GLU A 188 13.49 -13.96 0.30
N LEU A 189 12.84 -13.36 1.30
CA LEU A 189 11.84 -14.02 2.16
C LEU A 189 10.62 -14.53 1.38
N GLN A 190 10.23 -13.84 0.31
CA GLN A 190 9.14 -14.26 -0.58
C GLN A 190 9.56 -15.27 -1.66
N GLY A 191 10.78 -15.81 -1.61
CA GLY A 191 11.29 -16.78 -2.59
C GLY A 191 11.65 -16.16 -3.94
N LEU A 192 11.88 -14.85 -3.96
CA LEU A 192 12.27 -14.07 -5.14
C LEU A 192 13.71 -13.53 -5.03
N GLY A 193 14.49 -14.02 -4.07
CA GLY A 193 15.84 -13.54 -3.74
C GLY A 193 16.86 -13.55 -4.87
N ALA A 194 16.58 -14.24 -5.98
CA ALA A 194 17.40 -14.20 -7.18
C ALA A 194 16.94 -13.18 -8.25
N ALA A 195 15.84 -12.44 -8.02
CA ALA A 195 15.16 -11.64 -9.04
C ALA A 195 15.22 -10.11 -8.83
N ALA A 196 15.85 -9.61 -7.77
CA ALA A 196 15.92 -8.17 -7.46
C ALA A 196 17.23 -7.49 -7.84
N ALA A 197 18.33 -8.23 -7.94
CA ALA A 197 19.51 -7.77 -8.65
C ALA A 197 19.30 -8.08 -10.13
N VAL A 198 19.37 -7.07 -11.00
CA VAL A 198 19.52 -7.33 -12.44
C VAL A 198 20.72 -8.30 -12.56
N PRO A 199 20.54 -9.50 -13.12
CA PRO A 199 21.63 -10.46 -13.19
C PRO A 199 22.84 -9.84 -13.90
N ASP A 200 24.06 -10.14 -13.46
CA ASP A 200 25.25 -9.51 -14.03
C ASP A 200 25.42 -9.83 -15.51
N TRP A 201 24.96 -11.01 -15.95
CA TRP A 201 24.88 -11.37 -17.37
C TRP A 201 23.99 -10.41 -18.16
N LEU A 202 22.88 -9.94 -17.56
CA LEU A 202 21.94 -9.01 -18.19
C LEU A 202 22.47 -7.58 -18.19
N LYS A 203 23.13 -7.14 -17.09
CA LYS A 203 23.86 -5.87 -17.08
C LYS A 203 24.95 -5.86 -18.16
N GLY A 204 25.70 -6.96 -18.25
CA GLY A 204 26.72 -7.19 -19.26
C GLY A 204 26.16 -7.12 -20.67
N LEU A 205 25.04 -7.80 -20.94
CA LEU A 205 24.36 -7.75 -22.24
C LEU A 205 23.98 -6.31 -22.61
N ILE A 206 23.33 -5.57 -21.72
CA ILE A 206 22.92 -4.18 -21.99
C ILE A 206 24.12 -3.26 -22.22
N ARG A 207 25.23 -3.47 -21.48
CA ARG A 207 26.49 -2.75 -21.69
C ARG A 207 27.06 -3.06 -23.07
N THR A 208 27.11 -4.33 -23.46
CA THR A 208 27.62 -4.74 -24.77
C THR A 208 26.75 -4.23 -25.91
N VAL A 209 25.41 -4.29 -25.82
CA VAL A 209 24.52 -3.68 -26.84
C VAL A 209 24.77 -2.18 -26.95
N ARG A 210 25.10 -1.49 -25.85
CA ARG A 210 25.30 -0.04 -25.85
C ARG A 210 26.57 0.38 -26.57
N SER A 211 27.67 -0.35 -26.41
CA SER A 211 29.00 0.13 -26.78
C SER A 211 29.97 -0.92 -27.33
N GLY A 212 29.52 -2.14 -27.62
CA GLY A 212 30.41 -3.22 -28.07
C GLY A 212 29.76 -4.15 -29.10
N ALA A 213 30.48 -5.22 -29.45
CA ALA A 213 30.03 -6.25 -30.36
C ALA A 213 29.41 -7.44 -29.60
N ILE A 214 28.44 -8.10 -30.21
CA ILE A 214 27.86 -9.36 -29.73
C ILE A 214 28.09 -10.40 -30.82
N GLN A 215 28.69 -11.53 -30.48
CA GLN A 215 28.84 -12.61 -31.44
C GLN A 215 27.49 -13.31 -31.69
N PRO A 216 27.28 -13.92 -32.86
CA PRO A 216 26.16 -14.83 -33.05
C PRO A 216 26.15 -15.88 -31.95
N GLN A 217 24.96 -16.32 -31.55
CA GLN A 217 24.75 -17.34 -30.51
C GLN A 217 25.27 -16.97 -29.11
N ASP A 218 25.45 -15.68 -28.81
CA ASP A 218 25.85 -15.22 -27.46
C ASP A 218 24.89 -15.72 -26.37
N THR A 219 25.45 -16.39 -25.36
CA THR A 219 24.70 -17.03 -24.28
C THR A 219 23.81 -16.08 -23.51
N ARG A 220 24.18 -14.79 -23.38
CA ARG A 220 23.39 -13.78 -22.68
C ARG A 220 22.12 -13.42 -23.46
N VAL A 221 22.17 -13.46 -24.78
CA VAL A 221 21.01 -13.26 -25.66
C VAL A 221 20.02 -14.42 -25.49
N LYS A 222 20.53 -15.66 -25.42
CA LYS A 222 19.72 -16.85 -25.11
C LYS A 222 19.08 -16.76 -23.73
N SER A 223 19.85 -16.40 -22.70
CA SER A 223 19.32 -16.23 -21.33
C SER A 223 18.21 -15.19 -21.27
N LEU A 224 18.32 -14.08 -22.02
CA LEU A 224 17.24 -13.09 -22.11
C LEU A 224 16.02 -13.64 -22.84
N TRP A 225 16.22 -14.38 -23.93
CA TRP A 225 15.13 -15.04 -24.66
C TRP A 225 14.36 -16.01 -23.75
N ASP A 226 15.06 -16.90 -23.06
CA ASP A 226 14.47 -17.91 -22.18
C ASP A 226 13.74 -17.27 -21.00
N LEU A 227 14.32 -16.23 -20.40
CA LEU A 227 13.65 -15.44 -19.35
C LEU A 227 12.32 -14.83 -19.83
N LEU A 228 12.32 -14.22 -21.02
CA LEU A 228 11.11 -13.60 -21.57
C LEU A 228 10.07 -14.65 -21.98
N LYS A 229 10.50 -15.82 -22.47
CA LYS A 229 9.62 -16.95 -22.79
C LYS A 229 8.99 -17.51 -21.52
N GLN A 230 9.78 -17.79 -20.48
CA GLN A 230 9.30 -18.32 -19.19
C GLN A 230 8.25 -17.39 -18.55
N ARG A 231 8.44 -16.07 -18.67
CA ARG A 231 7.50 -15.07 -18.13
C ARG A 231 6.33 -14.73 -19.08
N ARG A 232 6.20 -15.39 -20.23
CA ARG A 232 5.18 -15.10 -21.27
C ARG A 232 5.19 -13.62 -21.73
N LEU A 233 6.38 -13.02 -21.79
CA LEU A 233 6.60 -11.63 -22.19
C LEU A 233 7.09 -11.48 -23.63
N LEU A 234 7.61 -12.55 -24.23
CA LEU A 234 8.25 -12.50 -25.55
C LEU A 234 7.27 -12.01 -26.64
N ASP A 235 6.02 -12.47 -26.60
CA ASP A 235 5.00 -12.09 -27.59
C ASP A 235 4.37 -10.70 -27.31
N GLN A 236 4.61 -10.13 -26.12
CA GLN A 236 4.16 -8.77 -25.79
C GLN A 236 5.01 -7.68 -26.47
N SER A 237 6.12 -8.04 -27.12
CA SER A 237 6.97 -7.12 -27.86
C SER A 237 7.53 -7.79 -29.13
N PRO A 238 6.77 -7.75 -30.24
CA PRO A 238 7.23 -8.26 -31.54
C PRO A 238 8.59 -7.67 -31.95
N TRP A 239 8.81 -6.39 -31.62
CA TRP A 239 10.07 -5.71 -31.84
C TRP A 239 11.23 -6.36 -31.07
N LEU A 240 11.07 -6.63 -29.76
CA LEU A 240 12.15 -7.20 -28.96
C LEU A 240 12.44 -8.64 -29.38
N LYS A 241 11.40 -9.40 -29.70
CA LYS A 241 11.52 -10.75 -30.27
C LYS A 241 12.36 -10.73 -31.55
N ALA A 242 12.04 -9.85 -32.50
CA ALA A 242 12.80 -9.70 -33.74
C ALA A 242 14.25 -9.23 -33.52
N VAL A 243 14.48 -8.33 -32.56
CA VAL A 243 15.84 -7.88 -32.19
C VAL A 243 16.66 -9.04 -31.64
N LEU A 244 16.12 -9.82 -30.70
CA LEU A 244 16.83 -10.95 -30.12
C LEU A 244 17.13 -12.03 -31.16
N GLN A 245 16.17 -12.34 -32.05
CA GLN A 245 16.39 -13.28 -33.16
C GLN A 245 17.51 -12.81 -34.11
N ARG A 246 17.52 -11.51 -34.45
CA ARG A 246 18.53 -10.94 -35.32
C ARG A 246 19.92 -10.98 -34.68
N VAL A 247 20.02 -10.57 -33.42
CA VAL A 247 21.29 -10.57 -32.68
C VAL A 247 21.78 -12.01 -32.46
N TRP A 248 20.87 -12.96 -32.19
CA TRP A 248 21.21 -14.37 -32.06
C TRP A 248 21.78 -14.96 -33.36
N SER A 249 21.15 -14.67 -34.50
CA SER A 249 21.54 -15.24 -35.81
C SER A 249 22.75 -14.56 -36.44
N ARG A 250 22.84 -13.23 -36.36
CA ARG A 250 23.84 -12.43 -37.10
C ARG A 250 24.85 -11.73 -36.19
N GLY A 251 24.67 -11.80 -34.87
CA GLY A 251 25.43 -10.97 -33.94
C GLY A 251 25.03 -9.50 -34.00
N LEU A 252 25.81 -8.67 -33.32
CA LEU A 252 25.72 -7.20 -33.31
C LEU A 252 27.10 -6.64 -33.60
N SER A 253 27.20 -5.76 -34.61
CA SER A 253 28.46 -5.10 -34.98
C SER A 253 29.06 -4.30 -33.82
N ALA A 254 30.36 -4.07 -33.83
CA ALA A 254 31.08 -3.27 -32.82
C ALA A 254 30.70 -1.77 -32.77
N ARG A 255 29.73 -1.32 -33.58
CA ARG A 255 29.24 0.06 -33.56
C ARG A 255 28.34 0.28 -32.33
N PRO A 256 28.38 1.45 -31.67
CA PRO A 256 27.51 1.71 -30.52
C PRO A 256 26.02 1.70 -30.90
N HIS A 257 25.19 0.98 -30.14
CA HIS A 257 23.73 0.97 -30.32
C HIS A 257 22.96 1.48 -29.07
N PRO A 258 23.19 2.73 -28.63
CA PRO A 258 22.61 3.26 -27.38
C PRO A 258 21.08 3.39 -27.43
N ARG A 259 20.50 3.67 -28.60
CA ARG A 259 19.03 3.74 -28.78
C ARG A 259 18.39 2.36 -28.60
N THR A 260 18.99 1.31 -29.16
CA THR A 260 18.56 -0.07 -28.99
C THR A 260 18.66 -0.50 -27.54
N ALA A 261 19.82 -0.28 -26.90
CA ALA A 261 20.01 -0.58 -25.48
C ALA A 261 18.97 0.13 -24.59
N ARG A 262 18.70 1.42 -24.84
CA ARG A 262 17.70 2.19 -24.09
C ARG A 262 16.28 1.63 -24.28
N ARG A 263 15.92 1.27 -25.51
CA ARG A 263 14.59 0.73 -25.81
C ARG A 263 14.38 -0.67 -25.22
N ILE A 264 15.43 -1.50 -25.17
CA ILE A 264 15.42 -2.78 -24.44
C ILE A 264 15.21 -2.51 -22.94
N VAL A 265 16.03 -1.63 -22.33
CA VAL A 265 15.92 -1.29 -20.90
C VAL A 265 14.54 -0.78 -20.54
N ASN A 266 13.96 0.13 -21.33
CA ASN A 266 12.62 0.67 -21.07
C ASN A 266 11.55 -0.44 -21.07
N ARG A 267 11.65 -1.44 -21.97
CA ARG A 267 10.73 -2.59 -21.99
C ARG A 267 10.93 -3.47 -20.75
N LEU A 268 12.18 -3.76 -20.39
CA LEU A 268 12.48 -4.52 -19.19
C LEU A 268 12.02 -3.80 -17.91
N GLN A 269 12.05 -2.47 -17.89
CA GLN A 269 11.50 -1.64 -16.80
C GLN A 269 9.97 -1.76 -16.71
N LEU A 270 9.28 -1.67 -17.83
CA LEU A 270 7.82 -1.86 -17.88
C LEU A 270 7.39 -3.24 -17.36
N TRP A 271 8.24 -4.25 -17.52
CA TRP A 271 7.98 -5.62 -17.04
C TRP A 271 8.60 -5.94 -15.68
N GLY A 272 9.18 -4.95 -14.99
CA GLY A 272 9.80 -5.15 -13.67
C GLY A 272 11.03 -6.08 -13.66
N ILE A 273 11.66 -6.31 -14.81
CA ILE A 273 12.93 -7.06 -14.95
C ILE A 273 14.14 -6.13 -14.72
N TRP A 274 13.99 -4.84 -15.06
CA TRP A 274 15.03 -3.83 -14.88
C TRP A 274 14.51 -2.70 -13.96
N PRO A 275 15.29 -2.20 -12.99
CA PRO A 275 14.82 -1.18 -12.06
C PRO A 275 14.61 0.17 -12.77
N PRO A 276 13.62 0.98 -12.37
CA PRO A 276 13.44 2.33 -12.91
C PRO A 276 14.70 3.18 -12.68
N ARG A 277 14.97 4.13 -13.58
CA ARG A 277 16.08 5.07 -13.39
C ARG A 277 15.85 5.86 -12.10
N SER A 278 16.70 5.67 -11.10
CA SER A 278 16.76 6.55 -9.94
C SER A 278 17.21 7.93 -10.40
N VAL A 279 16.43 8.96 -10.09
CA VAL A 279 16.98 10.32 -10.00
C VAL A 279 17.98 10.27 -8.85
N SER A 280 19.25 10.52 -9.13
CA SER A 280 20.32 10.45 -8.14
C SER A 280 20.09 11.51 -7.08
N ALA A 281 19.57 11.13 -5.91
CA ALA A 281 19.81 11.91 -4.70
C ALA A 281 21.25 11.65 -4.29
N ALA A 282 22.03 12.73 -4.12
CA ALA A 282 23.40 12.68 -3.65
C ALA A 282 23.53 11.80 -2.39
N PRO A 283 24.66 11.11 -2.19
CA PRO A 283 24.86 10.31 -0.98
C PRO A 283 24.76 11.22 0.24
N PRO A 284 24.10 10.80 1.34
CA PRO A 284 24.14 11.55 2.57
C PRO A 284 25.59 11.58 3.08
N ARG A 285 26.08 12.78 3.40
CA ARG A 285 27.35 12.96 4.11
C ARG A 285 27.30 12.16 5.42
N PRO A 286 28.42 11.55 5.86
CA PRO A 286 28.46 10.89 7.15
C PRO A 286 28.12 11.92 8.24
N ALA A 287 27.06 11.65 8.99
CA ALA A 287 26.68 12.46 10.13
C ALA A 287 27.76 12.29 11.20
N THR A 288 28.54 13.34 11.45
CA THR A 288 29.28 13.47 12.69
C THR A 288 28.25 13.51 13.82
N THR A 289 28.15 12.43 14.57
CA THR A 289 27.38 12.36 15.81
C THR A 289 28.00 13.33 16.80
N ARG A 290 27.43 14.53 16.88
CA ARG A 290 27.64 15.44 18.00
C ARG A 290 26.66 15.02 19.10
N PRO A 291 27.10 14.71 20.33
CA PRO A 291 26.18 14.39 21.40
C PRO A 291 25.25 15.58 21.64
N LEU A 292 23.95 15.33 21.58
CA LEU A 292 22.92 16.30 21.93
C LEU A 292 23.07 16.59 23.44
N ALA A 293 23.44 17.82 23.77
CA ALA A 293 23.29 18.32 25.12
C ALA A 293 21.80 18.24 25.52
N PRO A 294 21.47 17.85 26.76
CA PRO A 294 20.09 17.79 27.20
C PRO A 294 19.45 19.18 27.11
N VAL A 295 18.35 19.25 26.36
CA VAL A 295 17.52 20.46 26.29
C VAL A 295 16.84 20.63 27.65
N PRO A 296 16.94 21.79 28.33
CA PRO A 296 16.24 22.01 29.58
C PRO A 296 14.74 22.05 29.32
N VAL A 297 14.01 21.16 29.99
CA VAL A 297 12.54 21.16 30.03
C VAL A 297 12.10 22.40 30.81
N GLN A 298 11.51 23.39 30.16
CA GLN A 298 10.84 24.47 30.86
C GLN A 298 9.58 23.92 31.54
N PRO A 299 9.37 24.16 32.86
CA PRO A 299 8.12 23.80 33.50
C PRO A 299 6.98 24.65 32.95
N VAL A 300 5.98 24.00 32.35
CA VAL A 300 4.74 24.62 31.92
C VAL A 300 4.02 25.12 33.17
N ARG A 301 3.76 26.43 33.26
CA ARG A 301 2.92 27.00 34.33
C ARG A 301 1.50 26.44 34.20
N PRO A 302 0.88 25.93 35.28
CA PRO A 302 -0.50 25.51 35.24
C PRO A 302 -1.39 26.72 34.92
N VAL A 303 -2.18 26.60 33.85
CA VAL A 303 -3.22 27.59 33.52
C VAL A 303 -4.39 27.32 34.44
N THR A 304 -4.70 28.27 35.33
CA THR A 304 -5.90 28.23 36.17
C THR A 304 -7.13 28.34 35.27
N VAL A 305 -7.89 27.25 35.16
CA VAL A 305 -9.18 27.25 34.48
C VAL A 305 -10.17 27.99 35.37
N LYS A 306 -10.73 29.11 34.91
CA LYS A 306 -11.84 29.78 35.60
C LYS A 306 -13.05 28.83 35.61
N PRO A 307 -13.75 28.65 36.74
CA PRO A 307 -14.99 27.88 36.75
C PRO A 307 -16.03 28.59 35.87
N VAL A 308 -16.45 27.93 34.79
CA VAL A 308 -17.68 28.31 34.10
C VAL A 308 -18.82 27.86 35.00
N GLY A 309 -19.75 28.79 35.27
CA GLY A 309 -20.84 28.61 36.23
C GLY A 309 -21.57 27.27 36.08
N SER A 310 -22.00 26.74 37.23
CA SER A 310 -22.77 25.51 37.37
C SER A 310 -23.95 25.47 36.42
N VAL A 311 -23.85 24.64 35.38
CA VAL A 311 -24.99 24.27 34.54
C VAL A 311 -25.87 23.34 35.38
N LYS A 312 -27.09 23.77 35.71
CA LYS A 312 -28.08 22.91 36.36
C LYS A 312 -28.37 21.71 35.44
N PRO A 313 -28.34 20.47 35.94
CA PRO A 313 -28.74 19.32 35.15
C PRO A 313 -30.23 19.45 34.79
N VAL A 314 -30.54 19.46 33.49
CA VAL A 314 -31.92 19.35 33.01
C VAL A 314 -32.30 17.88 33.09
N THR A 315 -33.27 17.57 33.96
CA THR A 315 -33.87 16.24 34.05
C THR A 315 -34.64 15.98 32.75
N MET A 316 -34.12 15.10 31.89
CA MET A 316 -34.85 14.59 30.73
C MET A 316 -35.98 13.70 31.23
N GLN A 317 -37.23 14.13 31.06
CA GLN A 317 -38.37 13.25 31.26
C GLN A 317 -38.43 12.22 30.13
N PRO A 318 -38.68 10.93 30.43
CA PRO A 318 -38.89 9.93 29.39
C PRO A 318 -40.12 10.32 28.56
N VAL A 319 -39.95 10.43 27.24
CA VAL A 319 -41.08 10.55 26.32
C VAL A 319 -41.87 9.24 26.40
N ARG A 320 -43.13 9.31 26.86
CA ARG A 320 -44.03 8.17 26.82
C ARG A 320 -44.19 7.70 25.36
N PRO A 321 -44.10 6.40 25.07
CA PRO A 321 -44.40 5.90 23.74
C PRO A 321 -45.85 6.25 23.39
N ALA A 322 -46.05 6.86 22.22
CA ALA A 322 -47.38 7.09 21.67
C ALA A 322 -48.08 5.74 21.44
N PRO A 323 -49.39 5.62 21.74
CA PRO A 323 -50.10 4.38 21.48
C PRO A 323 -50.13 4.09 19.97
N MET A 324 -49.57 2.93 19.59
CA MET A 324 -49.77 2.34 18.27
C MET A 324 -51.27 2.15 18.07
N GLN A 325 -51.86 2.86 17.10
CA GLN A 325 -53.20 2.55 16.64
C GLN A 325 -53.16 1.16 15.99
N SER A 326 -53.85 0.20 16.61
CA SER A 326 -54.12 -1.09 16.02
C SER A 326 -55.05 -0.91 14.83
N GLY A 327 -54.49 -0.92 13.62
CA GLY A 327 -55.26 -1.06 12.39
C GLY A 327 -55.92 -2.45 12.37
N SER A 328 -57.24 -2.49 12.49
CA SER A 328 -58.03 -3.69 12.20
C SER A 328 -57.99 -4.00 10.70
N PRO A 329 -57.87 -5.27 10.29
CA PRO A 329 -57.88 -5.64 8.88
C PRO A 329 -59.32 -5.67 8.35
N THR A 330 -59.65 -4.76 7.45
CA THR A 330 -60.92 -4.83 6.71
C THR A 330 -60.82 -5.93 5.66
N ALA A 331 -61.74 -6.88 5.77
CA ALA A 331 -61.89 -8.04 4.91
C ALA A 331 -62.13 -7.65 3.44
N VAL A 332 -61.42 -8.34 2.55
CA VAL A 332 -61.76 -8.45 1.13
C VAL A 332 -62.99 -9.34 1.01
N ARG A 333 -64.11 -8.78 0.54
CA ARG A 333 -65.24 -9.56 0.01
C ARG A 333 -65.17 -9.51 -1.52
N GLN A 334 -65.04 -10.73 -2.07
CA GLN A 334 -65.46 -11.28 -3.37
C GLN A 334 -65.55 -10.35 -4.56
#